data_AF-A0A925H1X7-F1
#
_entry.id   AF-A0A925H1X7-F1
#
_cell.length_a   1.000
_cell.length_b   1.000
_cell.length_c   1.000
_cell.angle_alpha   90.00
_cell.angle_beta   90.00
_cell.angle_gamma   90.00
#
_symmetry.space_group_name_H-M   'P 1'
#
loop_
_entity.id
_entity.type
_entity.pdbx_description
1 polymer ?
#
loop_
_entity_poly.entity_id
_entity_poly.type
_entity_poly.pdbx_seq_one_letter_code
_entity_poly.pdbx_strand_id
1 'polypeptide(L)'
;MRVIPVLLFAAGCPMLLAADAIAPEVQILQRARTHMSDTLEHLPNYTCLQTIERTQRLAPRRKPSVLDVVRIEVALVDGKELFSWPGSGKFVDTEISEMIPGGATGTGSFGLHAKSVFQSSVATFRYEGQEIRAGRNSHKWTFAVPQFRSGFSLRAGTREAVVGYSGAFWIDEQTLDAVRLEVHADDIPPILRISSASDTVEYRRAQIGAQEFLLPSTAELRMADNNGNENLNRTVFSSCRQYTGESTLLADEPEAKPIVQEAERILEAPAGLTLHFSLDTPIILKSAAVGDPVTAVLLKSVKLPDGSAIPKGAFVHGRLTHLRASSAMRVPSLAIGLKFFEMEAPGLRVRMNGVLHLLHTASPEFINRPSAPGQLSAARLENETILGSLIFVRDYTSQLRRGLSFIWQTTPLRSGDRP
;
A
#
# COMPACT_ATOMS: atom_id res chain seq x y z
N MET A 1 -77.52 -67.12 -6.86
CA MET A 1 -76.51 -66.41 -6.04
C MET A 1 -75.20 -66.39 -6.81
N ARG A 2 -74.69 -65.17 -7.07
CA ARG A 2 -73.44 -64.86 -7.75
C ARG A 2 -72.29 -64.90 -6.74
N VAL A 3 -71.09 -65.30 -7.17
CA VAL A 3 -69.84 -64.79 -6.61
C VAL A 3 -68.88 -64.53 -7.77
N ILE A 4 -68.54 -63.26 -7.99
CA ILE A 4 -67.60 -62.77 -9.00
C ILE A 4 -66.28 -62.49 -8.25
N PRO A 5 -65.11 -62.95 -8.72
CA PRO A 5 -63.86 -62.57 -8.10
C PRO A 5 -63.42 -61.21 -8.66
N VAL A 6 -63.16 -60.26 -7.75
CA VAL A 6 -62.58 -58.96 -8.06
C VAL A 6 -61.06 -59.11 -8.05
N LEU A 7 -60.43 -58.92 -9.21
CA LEU A 7 -58.98 -58.80 -9.35
C LEU A 7 -58.58 -57.35 -9.03
N LEU A 8 -57.88 -57.17 -7.90
CA LEU A 8 -57.29 -55.90 -7.50
C LEU A 8 -55.96 -55.71 -8.26
N PHE A 9 -55.93 -54.79 -9.24
CA PHE A 9 -54.68 -54.32 -9.83
C PHE A 9 -54.06 -53.26 -8.90
N ALA A 10 -52.95 -53.59 -8.25
CA ALA A 10 -52.13 -52.63 -7.54
C ALA A 10 -51.31 -51.82 -8.57
N ALA A 11 -51.74 -50.58 -8.84
CA ALA A 11 -50.97 -49.62 -9.63
C ALA A 11 -49.78 -49.13 -8.78
N GLY A 12 -48.59 -49.68 -9.03
CA GLY A 12 -47.35 -49.14 -8.50
C GLY A 12 -47.03 -47.80 -9.16
N CYS A 13 -47.13 -46.72 -8.39
CA CYS A 13 -46.66 -45.40 -8.78
C CYS A 13 -45.13 -45.39 -8.69
N PRO A 14 -44.37 -45.25 -9.79
CA PRO A 14 -42.93 -45.10 -9.69
C PRO A 14 -42.64 -43.69 -9.17
N MET A 15 -42.23 -43.57 -7.91
CA MET A 15 -41.57 -42.36 -7.42
C MET A 15 -40.24 -42.23 -8.18
N LEU A 16 -40.24 -41.44 -9.25
CA LEU A 16 -39.01 -40.87 -9.78
C LEU A 16 -38.47 -39.90 -8.72
N LEU A 17 -37.42 -40.31 -8.02
CA LEU A 17 -36.51 -39.40 -7.33
C LEU A 17 -35.87 -38.53 -8.41
N ALA A 18 -36.47 -37.36 -8.68
CA ALA A 18 -35.75 -36.29 -9.36
C ALA A 18 -34.58 -35.91 -8.45
N ALA A 19 -33.36 -36.29 -8.83
CA ALA A 19 -32.18 -35.69 -8.24
C ALA A 19 -32.28 -34.19 -8.55
N ASP A 20 -32.45 -33.36 -7.51
CA ASP A 20 -32.45 -31.90 -7.66
C ASP A 20 -31.13 -31.49 -8.33
N ALA A 21 -31.20 -31.20 -9.62
CA ALA A 21 -30.05 -30.71 -10.36
C ALA A 21 -29.67 -29.35 -9.74
N ILE A 22 -28.45 -29.26 -9.21
CA ILE A 22 -27.91 -28.01 -8.66
C ILE A 22 -28.05 -26.93 -9.72
N ALA A 23 -28.70 -25.81 -9.37
CA ALA A 23 -28.97 -24.71 -10.28
C ALA A 23 -27.68 -24.25 -11.00
N PRO A 24 -27.71 -23.97 -12.32
CA PRO A 24 -26.51 -23.68 -13.11
C PRO A 24 -25.61 -22.58 -12.51
N GLU A 25 -26.22 -21.52 -11.97
CA GLU A 25 -25.53 -20.41 -11.32
C GLU A 25 -24.75 -20.81 -10.06
N VAL A 26 -25.22 -21.83 -9.34
CA VAL A 26 -24.51 -22.38 -8.17
C VAL A 26 -23.27 -23.14 -8.62
N GLN A 27 -23.36 -23.89 -9.73
CA GLN A 27 -22.21 -24.60 -10.30
C GLN A 27 -21.16 -23.63 -10.84
N ILE A 28 -21.58 -22.52 -11.48
CA ILE A 28 -20.64 -21.48 -11.94
C ILE A 28 -19.95 -20.83 -10.75
N LEU A 29 -20.70 -20.46 -9.70
CA LEU A 29 -20.12 -19.87 -8.50
C LEU A 29 -19.10 -20.79 -7.82
N GLN A 30 -19.38 -22.09 -7.71
CA GLN A 30 -18.44 -23.06 -7.13
C GLN A 30 -17.15 -23.17 -7.94
N ARG A 31 -17.25 -23.24 -9.28
CA ARG A 31 -16.08 -23.28 -10.16
C ARG A 31 -15.27 -21.98 -10.08
N ALA A 32 -15.94 -20.84 -10.10
CA ALA A 32 -15.30 -19.53 -9.98
C ALA A 32 -14.57 -19.38 -8.64
N ARG A 33 -15.18 -19.79 -7.53
CA ARG A 33 -14.54 -19.77 -6.21
C ARG A 33 -13.31 -20.68 -6.14
N THR A 34 -13.39 -21.87 -6.73
CA THR A 34 -12.25 -22.80 -6.80
C THR A 34 -11.11 -22.17 -7.59
N HIS A 35 -11.39 -21.71 -8.81
CA HIS A 35 -10.42 -21.03 -9.69
C HIS A 35 -9.77 -19.81 -9.01
N MET A 36 -10.58 -18.96 -8.36
CA MET A 36 -10.08 -17.79 -7.64
C MET A 36 -9.27 -18.19 -6.39
N SER A 37 -9.64 -19.27 -5.70
CA SER A 37 -8.85 -19.78 -4.57
C SER A 37 -7.47 -20.21 -5.03
N ASP A 38 -7.39 -21.02 -6.10
CA ASP A 38 -6.13 -21.50 -6.66
C ASP A 38 -5.26 -20.32 -7.11
N THR A 39 -5.87 -19.31 -7.73
CA THR A 39 -5.18 -18.06 -8.11
C THR A 39 -4.59 -17.33 -6.89
N LEU A 40 -5.38 -17.18 -5.82
CA LEU A 40 -4.98 -16.48 -4.61
C LEU A 40 -3.92 -17.22 -3.79
N GLU A 41 -3.85 -18.55 -3.90
CA GLU A 41 -2.79 -19.36 -3.26
C GLU A 41 -1.40 -19.11 -3.87
N HIS A 42 -1.33 -18.66 -5.12
CA HIS A 42 -0.08 -18.26 -5.76
C HIS A 42 0.30 -16.80 -5.51
N LEU A 43 -0.66 -15.96 -5.08
CA LEU A 43 -0.45 -14.52 -4.87
C LEU A 43 0.70 -14.19 -3.88
N PRO A 44 0.98 -14.99 -2.83
CA PRO A 44 2.12 -14.74 -1.95
C PRO A 44 3.49 -14.76 -2.61
N ASN A 45 3.59 -15.33 -3.81
CA ASN A 45 4.83 -15.35 -4.57
C ASN A 45 5.09 -14.04 -5.33
N TYR A 46 4.26 -13.00 -5.18
CA TYR A 46 4.35 -11.78 -5.96
C TYR A 46 4.29 -10.51 -5.12
N THR A 47 5.00 -9.50 -5.60
CA THR A 47 4.90 -8.12 -5.12
C THR A 47 4.62 -7.18 -6.28
N CYS A 48 3.87 -6.11 -6.00
CA CYS A 48 3.57 -5.06 -6.97
C CYS A 48 3.87 -3.67 -6.40
N LEU A 49 4.21 -2.73 -7.28
CA LEU A 49 4.23 -1.30 -6.96
C LEU A 49 2.79 -0.76 -7.00
N GLN A 50 2.29 -0.31 -5.85
CA GLN A 50 1.08 0.49 -5.72
C GLN A 50 1.42 1.98 -5.88
N THR A 51 0.85 2.62 -6.89
CA THR A 51 0.84 4.09 -7.02
C THR A 51 -0.54 4.62 -6.66
N ILE A 52 -0.64 5.38 -5.58
CA ILE A 52 -1.90 5.85 -4.98
C ILE A 52 -1.98 7.38 -5.17
N GLU A 53 -2.88 7.83 -6.04
CA GLU A 53 -3.28 9.24 -6.11
C GLU A 53 -4.37 9.50 -5.08
N ARG A 54 -4.11 10.38 -4.11
CA ARG A 54 -5.05 10.70 -3.04
C ARG A 54 -5.66 12.06 -3.27
N THR A 55 -6.98 12.12 -3.32
CA THR A 55 -7.76 13.35 -3.47
C THR A 55 -8.64 13.53 -2.25
N GLN A 56 -8.79 14.77 -1.81
CA GLN A 56 -9.63 15.11 -0.68
C GLN A 56 -10.58 16.27 -1.01
N ARG A 57 -11.78 16.21 -0.45
CA ARG A 57 -12.76 17.30 -0.45
C ARG A 57 -13.16 17.60 0.98
N LEU A 58 -12.72 18.75 1.51
CA LEU A 58 -12.86 19.16 2.92
C LEU A 58 -14.19 19.88 3.29
N ALA A 59 -15.24 19.67 2.50
CA ALA A 59 -16.63 20.05 2.76
C ALA A 59 -17.49 19.81 1.50
N PRO A 60 -18.81 19.67 1.62
CA PRO A 60 -19.74 19.52 0.48
C PRO A 60 -19.56 20.55 -0.64
N ARG A 61 -19.31 21.82 -0.28
CA ARG A 61 -19.18 22.93 -1.24
C ARG A 61 -17.77 23.18 -1.75
N ARG A 62 -16.74 22.50 -1.22
CA ARG A 62 -15.35 22.68 -1.67
C ARG A 62 -15.11 21.82 -2.91
N LYS A 63 -14.25 22.29 -3.81
CA LYS A 63 -13.77 21.45 -4.91
C LYS A 63 -12.83 20.37 -4.34
N PRO A 64 -12.87 19.13 -4.84
CA PRO A 64 -11.83 18.15 -4.56
C PRO A 64 -10.46 18.68 -5.00
N SER A 65 -9.43 18.37 -4.23
CA SER A 65 -8.04 18.70 -4.55
C SER A 65 -7.15 17.49 -4.30
N VAL A 66 -6.17 17.28 -5.17
CA VAL A 66 -5.14 16.26 -4.96
C VAL A 66 -4.38 16.61 -3.69
N LEU A 67 -4.33 15.64 -2.77
CA LEU A 67 -3.58 15.70 -1.53
C LEU A 67 -2.10 15.42 -1.81
N ASP A 68 -1.80 14.25 -2.41
CA ASP A 68 -0.48 13.82 -2.87
C ASP A 68 -0.59 12.55 -3.76
N VAL A 69 0.57 12.08 -4.22
CA VAL A 69 0.76 10.76 -4.80
C VAL A 69 1.72 9.98 -3.91
N VAL A 70 1.39 8.72 -3.61
CA VAL A 70 2.22 7.81 -2.80
C VAL A 70 2.58 6.57 -3.61
N ARG A 71 3.83 6.11 -3.49
CA ARG A 71 4.34 4.87 -4.08
C ARG A 71 4.85 3.95 -2.98
N ILE A 72 4.28 2.75 -2.92
CA ILE A 72 4.68 1.67 -2.01
C ILE A 72 4.70 0.35 -2.77
N GLU A 73 5.53 -0.59 -2.34
CA GLU A 73 5.43 -1.98 -2.76
C GLU A 73 4.49 -2.72 -1.80
N VAL A 74 3.65 -3.60 -2.34
CA VAL A 74 2.76 -4.49 -1.58
C VAL A 74 3.13 -5.93 -1.86
N ALA A 75 3.05 -6.79 -0.85
CA ALA A 75 3.13 -8.24 -0.97
C ALA A 75 2.05 -8.88 -0.09
N LEU A 76 1.65 -10.11 -0.42
CA LEU A 76 0.79 -10.90 0.46
C LEU A 76 1.64 -11.96 1.15
N VAL A 77 1.81 -11.91 2.47
CA VAL A 77 2.62 -12.89 3.22
C VAL A 77 1.80 -13.40 4.39
N ASP A 78 1.72 -14.73 4.54
CA ASP A 78 0.93 -15.40 5.58
C ASP A 78 -0.52 -14.89 5.69
N GLY A 79 -1.08 -14.52 4.54
CA GLY A 79 -2.44 -13.98 4.45
C GLY A 79 -2.63 -12.55 4.94
N LYS A 80 -1.55 -11.79 5.14
CA LYS A 80 -1.55 -10.35 5.41
C LYS A 80 -0.97 -9.58 4.24
N GLU A 81 -1.49 -8.38 3.99
CA GLU A 81 -0.84 -7.44 3.08
C GLU A 81 0.29 -6.73 3.83
N LEU A 82 1.53 -6.98 3.40
CA LEU A 82 2.71 -6.31 3.91
C LEU A 82 3.14 -5.23 2.93
N PHE A 83 3.73 -4.15 3.45
CA PHE A 83 4.16 -3.02 2.65
C PHE A 83 5.65 -2.78 2.79
N SER A 84 6.25 -2.27 1.72
CA SER A 84 7.65 -1.86 1.65
C SER A 84 7.71 -0.53 0.94
N TRP A 85 8.70 0.30 1.27
CA TRP A 85 8.99 1.41 0.39
C TRP A 85 9.69 0.93 -0.89
N PRO A 86 9.45 1.55 -2.06
CA PRO A 86 10.02 1.12 -3.33
C PRO A 86 11.54 0.92 -3.26
N GLY A 87 11.99 -0.26 -3.68
CA GLY A 87 13.41 -0.62 -3.75
C GLY A 87 14.05 -0.97 -2.41
N SER A 88 13.31 -0.97 -1.30
CA SER A 88 13.87 -1.32 0.01
C SER A 88 14.03 -2.83 0.21
N GLY A 89 13.16 -3.63 -0.45
CA GLY A 89 13.09 -5.08 -0.28
C GLY A 89 12.56 -5.55 1.08
N LYS A 90 12.36 -4.65 2.04
CA LYS A 90 11.97 -4.96 3.43
C LYS A 90 10.47 -4.73 3.61
N PHE A 91 9.72 -5.80 3.47
CA PHE A 91 8.29 -5.80 3.77
C PHE A 91 8.09 -5.88 5.27
N VAL A 92 7.25 -4.98 5.78
CA VAL A 92 7.02 -4.82 7.21
C VAL A 92 5.54 -5.11 7.52
N ASP A 93 5.31 -5.84 8.61
CA ASP A 93 3.99 -6.10 9.18
C ASP A 93 3.62 -4.94 10.12
N THR A 94 3.34 -3.80 9.51
CA THR A 94 2.87 -2.58 10.18
C THR A 94 1.72 -1.99 9.39
N GLU A 95 0.89 -1.25 10.12
CA GLU A 95 -0.25 -0.55 9.56
C GLU A 95 0.22 0.45 8.49
N ILE A 96 -0.40 0.43 7.32
CA ILE A 96 -0.09 1.35 6.22
C ILE A 96 -0.15 2.83 6.66
N SER A 97 -0.97 3.16 7.66
CA SER A 97 -1.08 4.50 8.25
C SER A 97 0.17 4.95 9.03
N GLU A 98 1.02 4.02 9.48
CA GLU A 98 2.30 4.32 10.12
C GLU A 98 3.39 4.65 9.09
N MET A 99 3.26 4.12 7.86
CA MET A 99 4.15 4.45 6.75
C MET A 99 3.73 5.74 6.05
N ILE A 100 2.43 5.95 5.85
CA ILE A 100 1.89 7.05 5.06
C ILE A 100 1.17 8.05 5.97
N PRO A 101 1.70 9.27 6.14
CA PRO A 101 1.15 10.21 7.12
C PRO A 101 -0.13 10.89 6.60
N GLY A 102 -1.23 10.74 7.34
CA GLY A 102 -2.50 11.42 7.12
C GLY A 102 -3.22 11.03 5.82
N GLY A 103 -4.47 11.49 5.66
CA GLY A 103 -5.36 11.06 4.58
C GLY A 103 -5.93 9.66 4.79
N ALA A 104 -6.86 9.23 3.92
CA ALA A 104 -7.36 7.86 3.93
C ALA A 104 -6.28 6.91 3.41
N THR A 105 -6.17 5.75 4.03
CA THR A 105 -5.33 4.61 3.61
C THR A 105 -6.09 3.33 3.95
N GLY A 106 -5.74 2.22 3.31
CA GLY A 106 -6.42 0.95 3.55
C GLY A 106 -5.64 -0.22 2.98
N THR A 107 -5.98 -1.40 3.48
CA THR A 107 -5.54 -2.70 2.98
C THR A 107 -6.74 -3.42 2.35
N GLY A 108 -6.48 -4.54 1.70
CA GLY A 108 -7.46 -5.48 1.20
C GLY A 108 -7.66 -5.44 -0.30
N SER A 109 -7.35 -4.32 -0.94
CA SER A 109 -7.43 -4.17 -2.40
C SER A 109 -6.43 -5.04 -3.16
N PHE A 110 -5.34 -5.51 -2.51
CA PHE A 110 -4.36 -6.37 -3.17
C PHE A 110 -4.76 -7.85 -3.12
N GLY A 111 -5.33 -8.31 -2.01
CA GLY A 111 -5.77 -9.70 -1.91
C GLY A 111 -6.76 -10.00 -0.79
N LEU A 112 -6.81 -9.24 0.31
CA LEU A 112 -7.60 -9.66 1.47
C LEU A 112 -9.11 -9.70 1.18
N HIS A 113 -9.63 -8.74 0.40
CA HIS A 113 -11.05 -8.75 0.02
C HIS A 113 -11.38 -9.96 -0.86
N ALA A 114 -10.53 -10.28 -1.84
CA ALA A 114 -10.70 -11.45 -2.69
C ALA A 114 -10.63 -12.76 -1.89
N LYS A 115 -9.66 -12.89 -0.98
CA LYS A 115 -9.56 -14.05 -0.08
C LYS A 115 -10.82 -14.24 0.75
N SER A 116 -11.33 -13.16 1.33
CA SER A 116 -12.55 -13.22 2.11
C SER A 116 -13.74 -13.72 1.26
N VAL A 117 -13.95 -13.16 0.08
CA VAL A 117 -15.10 -13.50 -0.78
C VAL A 117 -14.97 -14.91 -1.36
N PHE A 118 -13.79 -15.31 -1.86
CA PHE A 118 -13.62 -16.54 -2.64
C PHE A 118 -13.12 -17.74 -1.82
N GLN A 119 -12.34 -17.53 -0.76
CA GLN A 119 -11.75 -18.63 0.03
C GLN A 119 -12.50 -18.92 1.34
N SER A 120 -13.24 -17.95 1.90
CA SER A 120 -13.94 -18.14 3.18
C SER A 120 -15.42 -18.51 3.01
N SER A 121 -16.03 -19.10 4.05
CA SER A 121 -17.46 -19.45 4.08
C SER A 121 -18.35 -18.38 4.77
N VAL A 122 -17.81 -17.18 5.02
CA VAL A 122 -18.49 -16.14 5.82
C VAL A 122 -19.55 -15.37 5.05
N ALA A 123 -19.45 -15.35 3.72
CA ALA A 123 -20.33 -14.59 2.83
C ALA A 123 -21.54 -15.42 2.36
N THR A 124 -22.68 -14.76 2.22
CA THR A 124 -23.85 -15.28 1.50
C THR A 124 -23.93 -14.65 0.11
N PHE A 125 -24.30 -15.42 -0.91
CA PHE A 125 -24.29 -14.99 -2.31
C PHE A 125 -25.69 -14.97 -2.92
N ARG A 126 -25.95 -14.00 -3.80
CA ARG A 126 -27.15 -13.93 -4.63
C ARG A 126 -26.74 -13.62 -6.06
N TYR A 127 -27.28 -14.38 -7.01
CA TYR A 127 -27.01 -14.19 -8.42
C TYR A 127 -27.87 -13.05 -8.98
N GLU A 128 -27.28 -12.16 -9.78
CA GLU A 128 -27.96 -11.01 -10.41
C GLU A 128 -28.21 -11.18 -11.92
N GLY A 129 -27.63 -12.22 -12.54
CA GLY A 129 -27.67 -12.41 -13.98
C GLY A 129 -26.33 -12.16 -14.68
N GLN A 130 -26.39 -12.15 -16.01
CA GLN A 130 -25.26 -11.85 -16.87
C GLN A 130 -25.27 -10.38 -17.30
N GLU A 131 -24.08 -9.79 -17.39
CA GLU A 131 -23.87 -8.47 -17.99
C GLU A 131 -22.50 -8.38 -18.67
N ILE A 132 -22.35 -7.42 -19.57
CA ILE A 132 -21.06 -7.12 -20.18
C ILE A 132 -20.30 -6.17 -19.25
N ARG A 133 -19.13 -6.60 -18.77
CA ARG A 133 -18.25 -5.78 -17.92
C ARG A 133 -16.84 -5.73 -18.51
N ALA A 134 -16.33 -4.51 -18.72
CA ALA A 134 -15.02 -4.28 -19.35
C ALA A 134 -14.86 -5.02 -20.70
N GLY A 135 -15.93 -5.10 -21.50
CA GLY A 135 -15.96 -5.80 -22.79
C GLY A 135 -16.03 -7.33 -22.70
N ARG A 136 -16.22 -7.90 -21.50
CA ARG A 136 -16.31 -9.34 -21.25
C ARG A 136 -17.72 -9.74 -20.83
N ASN A 137 -18.22 -10.85 -21.35
CA ASN A 137 -19.44 -11.46 -20.82
C ASN A 137 -19.15 -11.96 -19.41
N SER A 138 -19.93 -11.51 -18.44
CA SER A 138 -19.67 -11.80 -17.04
C SER A 138 -20.94 -12.12 -16.28
N HIS A 139 -20.79 -13.01 -15.31
CA HIS A 139 -21.83 -13.31 -14.34
C HIS A 139 -21.63 -12.44 -13.10
N LYS A 140 -22.71 -11.83 -12.63
CA LYS A 140 -22.69 -10.95 -11.45
C LYS A 140 -23.33 -11.64 -10.24
N TRP A 141 -22.66 -11.56 -9.10
CA TRP A 141 -23.24 -11.89 -7.80
C TRP A 141 -23.13 -10.71 -6.85
N THR A 142 -24.16 -10.53 -6.03
CA THR A 142 -24.05 -9.77 -4.80
C THR A 142 -23.68 -10.67 -3.64
N PHE A 143 -22.98 -10.13 -2.65
CA PHE A 143 -22.64 -10.84 -1.44
C PHE A 143 -22.81 -9.96 -0.19
N ALA A 144 -22.95 -10.62 0.96
CA ALA A 144 -23.00 -9.95 2.26
C ALA A 144 -22.25 -10.77 3.32
N VAL A 145 -21.50 -10.07 4.17
CA VAL A 145 -20.79 -10.61 5.32
C VAL A 145 -21.27 -9.86 6.56
N PRO A 146 -21.98 -10.52 7.49
CA PRO A 146 -22.45 -9.85 8.68
C PRO A 146 -21.28 -9.53 9.63
N GLN A 147 -21.41 -8.46 10.40
CA GLN A 147 -20.37 -7.96 11.31
C GLN A 147 -19.76 -9.05 12.21
N PHE A 148 -20.57 -9.95 12.77
CA PHE A 148 -20.11 -11.01 13.68
C PHE A 148 -19.25 -12.10 13.00
N ARG A 149 -19.19 -12.14 11.67
CA ARG A 149 -18.29 -13.00 10.88
C ARG A 149 -17.24 -12.21 10.11
N SER A 150 -17.17 -10.90 10.33
CA SER A 150 -16.30 -9.97 9.63
C SER A 150 -15.00 -9.74 10.39
N GLY A 151 -13.90 -9.57 9.64
CA GLY A 151 -12.66 -8.98 10.14
C GLY A 151 -12.42 -7.57 9.59
N PHE A 152 -13.39 -6.98 8.88
CA PHE A 152 -13.22 -5.70 8.23
C PHE A 152 -13.28 -4.57 9.26
N SER A 153 -12.13 -3.95 9.53
CA SER A 153 -12.00 -2.86 10.50
C SER A 153 -11.91 -1.51 9.81
N LEU A 154 -12.64 -0.53 10.34
CA LEU A 154 -12.53 0.87 9.94
C LEU A 154 -11.95 1.69 11.09
N ARG A 155 -10.99 2.56 10.77
CA ARG A 155 -10.31 3.43 11.73
C ARG A 155 -10.47 4.90 11.37
N ALA A 156 -10.74 5.74 12.36
CA ALA A 156 -10.84 7.19 12.23
C ALA A 156 -10.19 7.90 13.44
N GLY A 157 -8.94 8.31 13.27
CA GLY A 157 -8.10 8.77 14.39
C GLY A 157 -7.79 7.60 15.32
N THR A 158 -8.06 7.77 16.62
CA THR A 158 -7.85 6.72 17.64
C THR A 158 -9.03 5.76 17.77
N ARG A 159 -10.08 5.91 16.96
CA ARG A 159 -11.30 5.11 17.05
C ARG A 159 -11.28 4.05 15.98
N GLU A 160 -11.69 2.85 16.36
CA GLU A 160 -11.68 1.68 15.50
C GLU A 160 -12.91 0.82 15.79
N ALA A 161 -13.50 0.23 14.75
CA ALA A 161 -14.55 -0.76 14.90
C ALA A 161 -14.57 -1.72 13.71
N VAL A 162 -14.86 -2.99 14.00
CA VAL A 162 -15.19 -4.00 12.99
C VAL A 162 -16.60 -3.75 12.48
N VAL A 163 -16.81 -3.85 11.17
CA VAL A 163 -18.08 -3.60 10.48
C VAL A 163 -18.50 -4.79 9.63
N GLY A 164 -19.80 -4.92 9.36
CA GLY A 164 -20.26 -5.78 8.27
C GLY A 164 -19.85 -5.19 6.92
N TYR A 165 -19.98 -5.97 5.86
CA TYR A 165 -19.84 -5.43 4.51
C TYR A 165 -20.59 -6.26 3.49
N SER A 166 -20.96 -5.59 2.42
CA SER A 166 -21.65 -6.15 1.28
C SER A 166 -21.00 -5.66 0.00
N GLY A 167 -21.40 -6.24 -1.13
CA GLY A 167 -20.93 -5.76 -2.41
C GLY A 167 -21.28 -6.68 -3.55
N ALA A 168 -20.53 -6.57 -4.63
CA ALA A 168 -20.73 -7.34 -5.84
C ALA A 168 -19.41 -7.75 -6.47
N PHE A 169 -19.41 -8.88 -7.16
CA PHE A 169 -18.30 -9.28 -8.01
C PHE A 169 -18.79 -9.81 -9.34
N TRP A 170 -17.91 -9.71 -10.33
CA TRP A 170 -18.13 -10.14 -11.70
C TRP A 170 -17.13 -11.21 -12.04
N ILE A 171 -17.60 -12.32 -12.60
CA ILE A 171 -16.76 -13.42 -13.06
C ILE A 171 -16.89 -13.53 -14.57
N ASP A 172 -15.78 -13.57 -15.28
CA ASP A 172 -15.74 -13.84 -16.71
C ASP A 172 -16.34 -15.22 -17.04
N GLU A 173 -17.23 -15.28 -18.01
CA GLU A 173 -17.94 -16.51 -18.39
C GLU A 173 -17.01 -17.60 -18.94
N GLN A 174 -15.90 -17.21 -19.60
CA GLN A 174 -15.00 -18.14 -20.27
C GLN A 174 -13.83 -18.56 -19.38
N THR A 175 -13.19 -17.61 -18.70
CA THR A 175 -11.96 -17.86 -17.93
C THR A 175 -12.22 -18.12 -16.45
N LEU A 176 -13.42 -17.80 -15.95
CA LEU A 176 -13.77 -17.78 -14.53
C LEU A 176 -12.95 -16.78 -13.69
N ASP A 177 -12.16 -15.91 -14.34
CA ASP A 177 -11.42 -14.87 -13.66
C ASP A 177 -12.40 -13.84 -13.06
N ALA A 178 -12.09 -13.36 -11.85
CA ALA A 178 -12.71 -12.14 -11.37
C ALA A 178 -12.38 -10.99 -12.34
N VAL A 179 -13.41 -10.22 -12.69
CA VAL A 179 -13.30 -9.02 -13.52
C VAL A 179 -13.23 -7.79 -12.61
N ARG A 180 -14.12 -7.73 -11.62
CA ARG A 180 -14.26 -6.63 -10.66
C ARG A 180 -14.77 -7.15 -9.33
N LEU A 181 -14.36 -6.51 -8.25
CA LEU A 181 -14.88 -6.69 -6.89
C LEU A 181 -15.21 -5.33 -6.30
N GLU A 182 -16.44 -5.17 -5.83
CA GLU A 182 -16.92 -4.02 -5.06
C GLU A 182 -17.18 -4.45 -3.62
N VAL A 183 -16.76 -3.61 -2.67
CA VAL A 183 -16.94 -3.80 -1.23
C VAL A 183 -17.46 -2.51 -0.64
N HIS A 184 -18.50 -2.59 0.18
CA HIS A 184 -19.12 -1.48 0.88
C HIS A 184 -19.24 -1.84 2.36
N ALA A 185 -18.74 -0.97 3.24
CA ALA A 185 -18.93 -1.13 4.67
C ALA A 185 -20.41 -0.91 5.05
N ASP A 186 -20.95 -1.84 5.83
CA ASP A 186 -22.32 -1.81 6.34
C ASP A 186 -22.34 -1.53 7.84
N ASP A 187 -23.45 -1.00 8.35
CA ASP A 187 -23.69 -0.81 9.79
C ASP A 187 -22.56 -0.08 10.54
N ILE A 188 -21.95 0.92 9.90
CA ILE A 188 -20.80 1.66 10.43
C ILE A 188 -21.18 2.35 11.77
N PRO A 189 -20.51 1.99 12.90
CA PRO A 189 -20.84 2.58 14.20
C PRO A 189 -20.66 4.10 14.23
N PRO A 190 -21.62 4.88 14.77
CA PRO A 190 -21.56 6.34 14.80
C PRO A 190 -20.31 6.92 15.47
N ILE A 191 -19.69 6.16 16.40
CA ILE A 191 -18.45 6.54 17.07
C ILE A 191 -17.32 6.84 16.08
N LEU A 192 -17.26 6.13 14.95
CA LEU A 192 -16.24 6.34 13.92
C LEU A 192 -16.39 7.68 13.19
N ARG A 193 -17.61 8.26 13.18
CA ARG A 193 -17.97 9.44 12.39
C ARG A 193 -17.73 9.29 10.87
N ILE A 194 -17.63 8.07 10.38
CA ILE A 194 -17.59 7.71 8.96
C ILE A 194 -19.03 7.50 8.49
N SER A 195 -19.41 8.10 7.37
CA SER A 195 -20.74 7.95 6.76
C SER A 195 -20.76 6.87 5.68
N SER A 196 -19.65 6.68 4.96
CA SER A 196 -19.48 5.59 4.01
C SER A 196 -18.02 5.22 3.84
N ALA A 197 -17.77 3.95 3.56
CA ALA A 197 -16.48 3.44 3.10
C ALA A 197 -16.73 2.38 2.03
N SER A 198 -16.05 2.47 0.90
CA SER A 198 -16.15 1.50 -0.18
C SER A 198 -14.83 1.33 -0.90
N ASP A 199 -14.54 0.10 -1.33
CA ASP A 199 -13.42 -0.21 -2.19
C ASP A 199 -13.91 -0.89 -3.47
N THR A 200 -13.24 -0.62 -4.57
CA THR A 200 -13.53 -1.21 -5.88
C THR A 200 -12.24 -1.63 -6.53
N VAL A 201 -12.10 -2.92 -6.82
CA VAL A 201 -10.89 -3.51 -7.41
C VAL A 201 -11.22 -4.04 -8.80
N GLU A 202 -10.40 -3.67 -9.79
CA GLU A 202 -10.48 -4.19 -11.16
C GLU A 202 -9.33 -5.17 -11.41
N TYR A 203 -9.65 -6.36 -11.90
CA TYR A 203 -8.67 -7.43 -12.11
C TYR A 203 -8.34 -7.61 -13.60
N ARG A 204 -7.06 -7.84 -13.87
CA ARG A 204 -6.54 -8.16 -15.21
C ARG A 204 -5.42 -9.17 -15.10
N ARG A 205 -5.26 -9.96 -16.16
CA ARG A 205 -4.06 -10.79 -16.30
C ARG A 205 -2.85 -9.91 -16.58
N ALA A 206 -1.74 -10.24 -15.93
CA ALA A 206 -0.45 -9.61 -16.13
C ALA A 206 0.62 -10.69 -16.32
N GLN A 207 1.50 -10.47 -17.29
CA GLN A 207 2.63 -11.36 -17.54
C GLN A 207 3.70 -11.13 -16.47
N ILE A 208 4.08 -12.18 -15.74
CA ILE A 208 5.22 -12.18 -14.82
C ILE A 208 6.13 -13.36 -15.16
N GLY A 209 7.31 -13.05 -15.70
CA GLY A 209 8.20 -14.07 -16.24
C GLY A 209 7.54 -14.82 -17.40
N ALA A 210 7.49 -16.15 -17.32
CA ALA A 210 6.91 -17.00 -18.35
C ALA A 210 5.41 -17.30 -18.18
N GLN A 211 4.77 -16.81 -17.11
CA GLN A 211 3.38 -17.12 -16.78
C GLN A 211 2.51 -15.86 -16.69
N GLU A 212 1.21 -16.01 -16.93
CA GLU A 212 0.21 -14.97 -16.71
C GLU A 212 -0.53 -15.19 -15.41
N PHE A 213 -0.70 -14.13 -14.62
CA PHE A 213 -1.41 -14.16 -13.35
C PHE A 213 -2.55 -13.15 -13.33
N LEU A 214 -3.69 -13.54 -12.78
CA LEU A 214 -4.77 -12.61 -12.51
C LEU A 214 -4.42 -11.80 -11.26
N LEU A 215 -4.26 -10.48 -11.43
CA LEU A 215 -3.88 -9.57 -10.36
C LEU A 215 -4.82 -8.37 -10.32
N PRO A 216 -4.95 -7.70 -9.16
CA PRO A 216 -5.48 -6.35 -9.10
C PRO A 216 -4.69 -5.44 -10.06
N SER A 217 -5.41 -4.70 -10.89
CA SER A 217 -4.83 -3.76 -11.86
C SER A 217 -5.02 -2.32 -11.42
N THR A 218 -6.21 -2.00 -10.90
CA THR A 218 -6.54 -0.71 -10.29
C THR A 218 -7.46 -0.94 -9.09
N ALA A 219 -7.38 -0.05 -8.10
CA ALA A 219 -8.36 0.02 -7.02
C ALA A 219 -8.82 1.45 -6.76
N GLU A 220 -10.03 1.61 -6.24
CA GLU A 220 -10.60 2.89 -5.87
C GLU A 220 -11.26 2.82 -4.48
N LEU A 221 -10.56 3.36 -3.48
CA LEU A 221 -11.07 3.49 -2.12
C LEU A 221 -11.73 4.86 -1.96
N ARG A 222 -13.00 4.87 -1.55
CA ARG A 222 -13.76 6.08 -1.19
C ARG A 222 -14.16 6.01 0.27
N MET A 223 -13.96 7.10 0.99
CA MET A 223 -14.43 7.27 2.35
C MET A 223 -15.05 8.64 2.53
N ALA A 224 -16.23 8.70 3.15
CA ALA A 224 -16.88 9.94 3.53
C ALA A 224 -17.09 9.98 5.05
N ASP A 225 -17.03 11.18 5.63
CA ASP A 225 -17.37 11.40 7.04
C ASP A 225 -18.75 12.06 7.20
N ASN A 226 -19.24 12.13 8.44
CA ASN A 226 -20.54 12.73 8.75
C ASN A 226 -20.58 14.26 8.54
N ASN A 227 -19.43 14.91 8.34
CA ASN A 227 -19.34 16.35 8.05
C ASN A 227 -19.35 16.62 6.53
N GLY A 228 -19.42 15.57 5.71
CA GLY A 228 -19.39 15.66 4.24
C GLY A 228 -17.99 15.85 3.66
N ASN A 229 -16.95 15.53 4.45
CA ASN A 229 -15.60 15.39 3.92
C ASN A 229 -15.50 14.07 3.16
N GLU A 230 -14.81 14.09 2.02
CA GLU A 230 -14.56 12.89 1.22
C GLU A 230 -13.07 12.71 0.96
N ASN A 231 -12.62 11.47 1.02
CA ASN A 231 -11.32 11.03 0.56
C ASN A 231 -11.52 10.02 -0.56
N LEU A 232 -10.71 10.14 -1.60
CA LEU A 232 -10.69 9.25 -2.76
C LEU A 232 -9.24 8.88 -3.03
N ASN A 233 -8.95 7.58 -2.95
CA ASN A 233 -7.66 7.03 -3.33
C ASN A 233 -7.85 6.24 -4.62
N ARG A 234 -7.08 6.59 -5.66
CA ARG A 234 -7.00 5.82 -6.90
C ARG A 234 -5.65 5.13 -6.96
N THR A 235 -5.67 3.82 -6.91
CA THR A 235 -4.48 2.98 -6.89
C THR A 235 -4.30 2.31 -8.25
N VAL A 236 -3.08 2.34 -8.77
CA VAL A 236 -2.63 1.53 -9.90
C VAL A 236 -1.60 0.54 -9.39
N PHE A 237 -1.80 -0.74 -9.70
CA PHE A 237 -0.84 -1.80 -9.45
C PHE A 237 0.00 -2.00 -10.70
N SER A 238 1.33 -1.94 -10.53
CA SER A 238 2.27 -1.99 -11.65
C SER A 238 3.56 -2.67 -11.23
N SER A 239 4.45 -2.93 -12.19
CA SER A 239 5.78 -3.49 -11.93
C SER A 239 5.74 -4.75 -11.06
N CYS A 240 4.70 -5.57 -11.25
CA CYS A 240 4.52 -6.79 -10.49
C CYS A 240 5.62 -7.79 -10.85
N ARG A 241 6.23 -8.41 -9.84
CA ARG A 241 7.33 -9.35 -10.00
C ARG A 241 7.25 -10.44 -8.96
N GLN A 242 7.87 -11.58 -9.26
CA GLN A 242 8.00 -12.65 -8.29
C GLN A 242 8.82 -12.16 -7.08
N TYR A 243 8.27 -12.38 -5.89
CA TYR A 243 8.90 -12.07 -4.63
C TYR A 243 10.05 -13.05 -4.40
N THR A 244 11.27 -12.53 -4.49
CA THR A 244 12.50 -13.21 -4.09
C THR A 244 12.90 -12.57 -2.77
N GLY A 245 12.18 -12.91 -1.70
CA GLY A 245 12.49 -12.35 -0.40
C GLY A 245 13.92 -12.70 0.01
N GLU A 246 14.73 -11.70 0.36
CA GLU A 246 15.77 -11.89 1.36
C GLU A 246 15.06 -12.09 2.71
N SER A 247 14.41 -13.24 2.86
CA SER A 247 13.94 -13.70 4.14
C SER A 247 15.19 -14.07 4.93
N THR A 248 15.54 -13.26 5.93
CA THR A 248 16.38 -13.72 7.04
C THR A 248 15.53 -14.67 7.90
N LEU A 249 15.13 -15.80 7.30
CA LEU A 249 14.71 -16.97 8.04
C LEU A 249 16.02 -17.67 8.39
N LEU A 250 16.34 -17.67 9.68
CA LEU A 250 17.33 -18.57 10.27
C LEU A 250 16.86 -20.01 10.00
N ALA A 251 17.23 -20.55 8.85
CA ALA A 251 17.10 -21.95 8.51
C ALA A 251 18.51 -22.53 8.47
N ASP A 252 18.83 -23.34 9.48
CA ASP A 252 19.98 -24.26 9.46
C ASP A 252 19.81 -25.23 8.28
N GLU A 253 20.72 -25.21 7.31
CA GLU A 253 21.30 -26.39 6.62
C GLU A 253 22.29 -25.99 5.48
N PRO A 254 23.16 -26.92 4.98
CA PRO A 254 24.60 -26.78 5.10
C PRO A 254 25.34 -26.20 3.87
N GLU A 255 26.54 -25.70 4.19
CA GLU A 255 27.64 -25.18 3.38
C GLU A 255 27.60 -25.38 1.85
N ALA A 256 27.29 -24.29 1.14
CA ALA A 256 27.80 -24.04 -0.20
C ALA A 256 29.07 -23.16 -0.13
N LYS A 257 30.08 -23.54 -0.92
CA LYS A 257 31.45 -22.98 -0.94
C LYS A 257 31.48 -21.44 -0.96
N PRO A 258 32.34 -20.80 -0.15
CA PRO A 258 32.35 -19.34 -0.02
C PRO A 258 32.92 -18.71 -1.29
N ILE A 259 32.07 -18.00 -2.03
CA ILE A 259 32.52 -16.85 -2.82
C ILE A 259 32.92 -15.81 -1.76
N VAL A 260 34.19 -15.41 -1.72
CA VAL A 260 34.65 -14.34 -0.84
C VAL A 260 34.08 -13.02 -1.38
N GLN A 261 32.82 -12.73 -1.05
CA GLN A 261 32.33 -11.37 -0.97
C GLN A 261 33.06 -10.74 0.21
N GLU A 262 33.79 -9.66 -0.05
CA GLU A 262 34.39 -8.86 1.02
C GLU A 262 33.27 -8.47 1.99
N ALA A 263 33.38 -8.96 3.23
CA ALA A 263 32.31 -8.85 4.21
C ALA A 263 31.98 -7.37 4.43
N GLU A 264 30.82 -6.95 3.96
CA GLU A 264 30.39 -5.57 4.07
C GLU A 264 30.12 -5.23 5.52
N ARG A 265 30.84 -4.24 6.04
CA ARG A 265 30.66 -3.81 7.43
C ARG A 265 29.43 -2.93 7.52
N ILE A 266 28.47 -3.34 8.33
CA ILE A 266 27.28 -2.54 8.66
C ILE A 266 27.51 -1.87 10.02
N LEU A 267 27.59 -0.55 10.04
CA LEU A 267 27.75 0.25 11.26
C LEU A 267 26.49 1.09 11.52
N GLU A 268 26.34 1.54 12.76
CA GLU A 268 25.34 2.53 13.15
C GLU A 268 26.03 3.87 13.39
N ALA A 269 25.53 4.94 12.76
CA ALA A 269 26.04 6.28 12.95
C ALA A 269 25.72 6.75 14.39
N PRO A 270 26.71 7.22 15.16
CA PRO A 270 26.45 7.85 16.45
C PRO A 270 25.63 9.12 16.26
N ALA A 271 24.93 9.55 17.32
CA ALA A 271 24.25 10.83 17.33
C ALA A 271 25.25 12.00 17.34
N GLY A 272 24.86 13.11 16.73
CA GLY A 272 25.60 14.37 16.76
C GLY A 272 26.62 14.59 15.63
N LEU A 273 26.73 13.68 14.65
CA LEU A 273 27.57 13.89 13.48
C LEU A 273 26.95 14.95 12.56
N THR A 274 27.76 15.94 12.19
CA THR A 274 27.39 16.94 11.17
C THR A 274 27.77 16.42 9.79
N LEU A 275 26.77 16.22 8.94
CA LEU A 275 26.92 15.66 7.61
C LEU A 275 26.60 16.71 6.55
N HIS A 276 27.51 16.89 5.59
CA HIS A 276 27.30 17.80 4.47
C HIS A 276 26.91 16.98 3.23
N PHE A 277 25.68 17.14 2.76
CA PHE A 277 25.16 16.40 1.61
C PHE A 277 25.00 17.30 0.40
N SER A 278 25.08 16.70 -0.78
CA SER A 278 24.64 17.31 -2.04
C SER A 278 23.74 16.34 -2.79
N LEU A 279 22.56 16.79 -3.24
CA LEU A 279 21.67 15.94 -4.04
C LEU A 279 22.39 15.47 -5.31
N ASP A 280 22.42 14.16 -5.53
CA ASP A 280 23.04 13.59 -6.72
C ASP A 280 22.04 13.51 -7.88
N THR A 281 20.79 13.16 -7.60
CA THR A 281 19.71 13.12 -8.59
C THR A 281 18.73 14.28 -8.34
N PRO A 282 18.34 15.05 -9.38
CA PRO A 282 17.33 16.08 -9.22
C PRO A 282 15.96 15.45 -8.89
N ILE A 283 15.18 16.11 -8.03
CA ILE A 283 13.82 15.69 -7.70
C ILE A 283 12.85 16.53 -8.51
N ILE A 284 12.23 15.95 -9.53
CA ILE A 284 11.23 16.62 -10.38
C ILE A 284 9.88 16.60 -9.67
N LEU A 285 9.47 17.74 -9.10
CA LEU A 285 8.35 17.82 -8.15
C LEU A 285 6.98 17.48 -8.78
N LYS A 286 6.84 17.60 -10.11
CA LYS A 286 5.60 17.25 -10.83
C LYS A 286 5.36 15.75 -10.93
N SER A 287 6.42 14.93 -10.96
CA SER A 287 6.34 13.47 -11.12
C SER A 287 6.78 12.71 -9.87
N ALA A 288 7.36 13.42 -8.90
CA ALA A 288 7.76 12.87 -7.62
C ALA A 288 6.53 12.43 -6.80
N ALA A 289 6.69 11.36 -6.04
CA ALA A 289 5.70 10.82 -5.14
C ALA A 289 6.32 10.52 -3.78
N VAL A 290 5.50 10.59 -2.72
CA VAL A 290 5.90 10.07 -1.42
C VAL A 290 6.27 8.61 -1.60
N GLY A 291 7.42 8.22 -1.06
CA GLY A 291 7.99 6.91 -1.28
C GLY A 291 9.09 6.87 -2.34
N ASP A 292 9.32 7.92 -3.13
CA ASP A 292 10.41 7.91 -4.11
C ASP A 292 11.80 7.94 -3.45
N PRO A 293 12.76 7.11 -3.90
CA PRO A 293 14.12 7.15 -3.39
C PRO A 293 14.80 8.49 -3.69
N VAL A 294 15.63 8.94 -2.76
CA VAL A 294 16.42 10.16 -2.88
C VAL A 294 17.88 9.82 -2.62
N THR A 295 18.74 10.14 -3.57
CA THR A 295 20.19 9.91 -3.46
C THR A 295 20.93 11.23 -3.34
N ALA A 296 21.80 11.31 -2.35
CA ALA A 296 22.75 12.40 -2.16
C ALA A 296 24.18 11.85 -2.04
N VAL A 297 25.17 12.73 -2.05
CA VAL A 297 26.58 12.41 -1.84
C VAL A 297 27.16 13.17 -0.67
N LEU A 298 28.01 12.51 0.10
CA LEU A 298 28.71 13.11 1.23
C LEU A 298 29.86 14.02 0.74
N LEU A 299 29.80 15.30 1.07
CA LEU A 299 30.75 16.32 0.59
C LEU A 299 32.08 16.35 1.34
N LYS A 300 32.11 15.85 2.58
CA LYS A 300 33.30 15.84 3.45
C LYS A 300 33.37 14.50 4.18
N SER A 301 34.58 13.95 4.30
CA SER A 301 34.77 12.73 5.10
C SER A 301 34.39 12.97 6.56
N VAL A 302 33.77 11.97 7.19
CA VAL A 302 33.29 12.03 8.57
C VAL A 302 33.96 10.92 9.38
N LYS A 303 34.63 11.29 10.47
CA LYS A 303 35.23 10.32 11.38
C LYS A 303 34.18 9.74 12.32
N LEU A 304 34.22 8.44 12.51
CA LEU A 304 33.41 7.70 13.48
C LEU A 304 34.20 7.53 14.80
N PRO A 305 33.50 7.29 15.93
CA PRO A 305 34.12 7.18 17.24
C PRO A 305 35.08 5.99 17.39
N ASP A 306 34.89 4.94 16.59
CA ASP A 306 35.74 3.75 16.54
C ASP A 306 37.04 3.97 15.74
N GLY A 307 37.27 5.18 15.24
CA GLY A 307 38.43 5.54 14.43
C GLY A 307 38.26 5.29 12.93
N SER A 308 37.17 4.65 12.50
CA SER A 308 36.84 4.52 11.08
C SER A 308 36.35 5.86 10.49
N ALA A 309 36.30 5.96 9.17
CA ALA A 309 35.83 7.18 8.50
C ALA A 309 34.93 6.85 7.32
N ILE A 310 33.83 7.57 7.22
CA ILE A 310 32.97 7.58 6.04
C ILE A 310 33.63 8.50 5.02
N PRO A 311 34.05 7.99 3.85
CA PRO A 311 34.79 8.79 2.89
C PRO A 311 33.91 9.83 2.22
N LYS A 312 34.49 10.98 1.87
CA LYS A 312 33.90 11.91 0.91
C LYS A 312 33.52 11.15 -0.37
N GLY A 313 32.33 11.43 -0.90
CA GLY A 313 31.78 10.78 -2.08
C GLY A 313 30.93 9.55 -1.76
N ALA A 314 30.83 9.12 -0.50
CA ALA A 314 29.87 8.11 -0.09
C ALA A 314 28.45 8.51 -0.51
N PHE A 315 27.70 7.56 -1.06
CA PHE A 315 26.29 7.76 -1.37
C PHE A 315 25.49 7.81 -0.07
N VAL A 316 24.44 8.63 -0.08
CA VAL A 316 23.53 8.79 1.05
C VAL A 316 22.13 8.52 0.53
N HIS A 317 21.53 7.47 1.04
CA HIS A 317 20.22 6.98 0.63
C HIS A 317 19.13 7.52 1.55
N GLY A 318 18.09 8.02 0.91
CA GLY A 318 16.94 8.60 1.56
C GLY A 318 15.68 8.43 0.74
N ARG A 319 14.63 9.15 1.15
CA ARG A 319 13.31 9.05 0.54
C ARG A 319 12.53 10.35 0.68
N LEU A 320 11.62 10.57 -0.27
CA LEU A 320 10.57 11.56 -0.16
C LEU A 320 9.48 11.03 0.79
N THR A 321 9.25 11.71 1.90
CA THR A 321 8.28 11.31 2.95
C THR A 321 7.05 12.21 2.97
N HIS A 322 7.11 13.35 2.29
CA HIS A 322 5.99 14.29 2.16
C HIS A 322 6.11 15.11 0.88
N LEU A 323 5.00 15.37 0.21
CA LEU A 323 4.93 16.29 -0.92
C LEU A 323 3.51 16.83 -1.05
N ARG A 324 3.23 17.99 -0.47
CA ARG A 324 1.89 18.60 -0.48
C ARG A 324 1.93 20.10 -0.60
N ALA A 325 0.87 20.69 -1.13
CA ALA A 325 0.62 22.12 -0.96
C ALA A 325 0.48 22.43 0.54
N SER A 326 1.12 23.52 0.98
CA SER A 326 1.09 23.98 2.35
C SER A 326 0.55 25.39 2.44
N SER A 327 -0.41 25.57 3.35
CA SER A 327 -0.94 26.87 3.78
C SER A 327 -0.29 27.39 5.05
N ALA A 328 0.71 26.68 5.59
CA ALA A 328 1.42 27.11 6.81
C ALA A 328 2.19 28.42 6.61
N MET A 329 2.55 28.74 5.37
CA MET A 329 3.27 29.95 4.99
C MET A 329 2.32 31.00 4.44
N ARG A 330 2.67 32.29 4.61
CA ARG A 330 1.91 33.43 4.04
C ARG A 330 1.89 33.46 2.51
N VAL A 331 2.72 32.65 1.88
CA VAL A 331 2.87 32.55 0.43
C VAL A 331 2.52 31.12 0.01
N PRO A 332 1.89 30.92 -1.17
CA PRO A 332 1.68 29.60 -1.73
C PRO A 332 2.99 28.81 -1.75
N SER A 333 2.95 27.61 -1.17
CA SER A 333 4.15 26.82 -0.91
C SER A 333 3.90 25.33 -1.04
N LEU A 334 4.96 24.58 -1.32
CA LEU A 334 5.00 23.13 -1.24
C LEU A 334 5.83 22.74 -0.02
N ALA A 335 5.28 21.86 0.82
CA ALA A 335 6.00 21.18 1.87
C ALA A 335 6.58 19.87 1.33
N ILE A 336 7.89 19.71 1.48
CA ILE A 336 8.66 18.56 1.01
C ILE A 336 9.32 17.89 2.21
N GLY A 337 9.04 16.62 2.43
CA GLY A 337 9.64 15.80 3.48
C GLY A 337 10.77 14.95 2.92
N LEU A 338 11.92 15.01 3.57
CA LEU A 338 13.09 14.19 3.24
C LEU A 338 13.53 13.42 4.49
N LYS A 339 13.82 12.14 4.32
CA LYS A 339 14.46 11.29 5.34
C LYS A 339 15.64 10.56 4.74
N PHE A 340 16.81 10.68 5.33
CA PHE A 340 18.02 9.91 4.98
C PHE A 340 18.30 8.88 6.07
N PHE A 341 18.56 7.64 5.66
CA PHE A 341 18.62 6.49 6.56
C PHE A 341 19.87 5.61 6.41
N GLU A 342 20.63 5.75 5.32
CA GLU A 342 21.82 4.94 5.10
C GLU A 342 22.88 5.72 4.31
N MET A 343 24.16 5.47 4.62
CA MET A 343 25.30 5.89 3.83
C MET A 343 26.04 4.65 3.32
N GLU A 344 26.46 4.68 2.05
CA GLU A 344 27.10 3.57 1.37
C GLU A 344 28.45 4.02 0.77
N ALA A 345 29.49 3.23 1.04
CA ALA A 345 30.82 3.33 0.47
C ALA A 345 31.38 1.91 0.23
N PRO A 346 32.44 1.74 -0.58
CA PRO A 346 33.01 0.41 -0.83
C PRO A 346 33.31 -0.35 0.47
N GLY A 347 32.64 -1.50 0.67
CA GLY A 347 32.79 -2.36 1.84
C GLY A 347 32.23 -1.79 3.16
N LEU A 348 31.44 -0.72 3.12
CA LEU A 348 30.90 -0.04 4.30
C LEU A 348 29.48 0.48 4.06
N ARG A 349 28.53 0.00 4.87
CA ARG A 349 27.20 0.59 5.04
C ARG A 349 27.06 1.17 6.43
N VAL A 350 26.54 2.39 6.54
CA VAL A 350 26.31 3.07 7.82
C VAL A 350 24.84 3.49 7.93
N ARG A 351 24.11 2.84 8.84
CA ARG A 351 22.72 3.20 9.17
C ARG A 351 22.70 4.50 9.95
N MET A 352 21.75 5.38 9.64
CA MET A 352 21.62 6.67 10.31
C MET A 352 20.16 7.08 10.45
N ASN A 353 19.90 8.02 11.35
CA ASN A 353 18.67 8.81 11.33
C ASN A 353 19.06 10.29 11.29
N GLY A 354 18.92 10.90 10.11
CA GLY A 354 19.30 12.29 9.88
C GLY A 354 18.15 13.26 10.14
N VAL A 355 18.44 14.36 10.82
CA VAL A 355 17.58 15.55 10.88
C VAL A 355 18.27 16.71 10.17
N LEU A 356 17.52 17.44 9.36
CA LEU A 356 18.02 18.62 8.66
C LEU A 356 18.34 19.71 9.68
N HIS A 357 19.61 20.07 9.76
CA HIS A 357 20.08 21.10 10.68
C HIS A 357 20.07 22.47 10.01
N LEU A 358 20.56 22.55 8.76
CA LEU A 358 20.63 23.80 8.02
C LEU A 358 20.55 23.58 6.51
N LEU A 359 19.75 24.40 5.83
CA LEU A 359 19.75 24.50 4.37
C LEU A 359 20.78 25.52 3.95
N HIS A 360 21.85 25.06 3.31
CA HIS A 360 22.92 25.93 2.84
C HIS A 360 22.61 26.43 1.43
N THR A 361 21.51 27.18 1.28
CA THR A 361 21.22 27.88 0.02
C THR A 361 20.64 29.26 0.25
N ALA A 362 21.20 30.22 -0.49
CA ALA A 362 20.57 31.51 -0.76
C ALA A 362 19.71 31.42 -2.04
N SER A 363 18.95 30.33 -2.23
CA SER A 363 18.13 30.17 -3.44
C SER A 363 16.75 30.80 -3.23
N PRO A 364 16.24 31.62 -4.17
CA PRO A 364 14.98 32.33 -4.00
C PRO A 364 13.75 31.41 -3.95
N GLU A 365 13.86 30.16 -4.42
CA GLU A 365 12.79 29.17 -4.33
C GLU A 365 12.49 28.70 -2.89
N PHE A 366 13.46 28.77 -1.96
CA PHE A 366 13.24 28.38 -0.56
C PHE A 366 12.63 29.54 0.23
N ILE A 367 11.60 29.24 1.01
CA ILE A 367 10.86 30.28 1.74
C ILE A 367 11.55 30.63 3.07
N ASN A 368 12.31 29.70 3.65
CA ASN A 368 13.10 29.96 4.86
C ASN A 368 14.50 30.45 4.46
N ARG A 369 14.72 31.78 4.51
CA ARG A 369 16.08 32.35 4.34
C ARG A 369 16.94 32.02 5.59
N PRO A 370 18.22 31.67 5.43
CA PRO A 370 19.13 31.35 6.55
C PRO A 370 19.60 32.61 7.31
N SER A 371 18.72 33.57 7.58
CA SER A 371 19.10 34.87 8.17
C SER A 371 19.13 34.89 9.71
N ALA A 372 18.92 33.76 10.39
CA ALA A 372 19.24 33.58 11.80
C ALA A 372 19.40 32.08 12.11
N PRO A 373 20.29 31.67 13.05
CA PRO A 373 20.35 30.31 13.58
C PRO A 373 19.15 30.06 14.49
N GLY A 374 17.95 30.18 13.94
CA GLY A 374 16.72 29.68 14.52
C GLY A 374 16.40 28.40 13.76
N GLN A 375 16.31 27.30 14.49
CA GLN A 375 15.92 25.98 14.01
C GLN A 375 14.92 26.11 12.86
N LEU A 376 15.13 25.37 11.76
CA LEU A 376 14.01 24.96 10.93
C LEU A 376 13.12 24.13 11.86
N SER A 377 12.29 24.79 12.65
CA SER A 377 11.24 24.16 13.41
C SER A 377 10.43 23.48 12.34
N ALA A 378 10.51 22.15 12.32
CA ALA A 378 9.44 21.34 11.83
C ALA A 378 8.17 22.03 12.35
N ALA A 379 7.29 22.44 11.42
CA ALA A 379 5.94 22.72 11.84
C ALA A 379 5.55 21.50 12.68
N ARG A 380 5.09 21.73 13.91
CA ARG A 380 4.72 20.71 14.91
C ARG A 380 3.54 19.93 14.34
N LEU A 381 3.82 19.13 13.32
CA LEU A 381 2.92 18.18 12.70
C LEU A 381 3.07 16.95 13.55
N GLU A 382 1.94 16.37 13.95
CA GLU A 382 1.85 15.26 14.92
C GLU A 382 2.66 14.00 14.52
N ASN A 383 3.29 14.00 13.33
CA ASN A 383 3.99 12.86 12.72
C ASN A 383 5.44 13.18 12.28
N GLU A 384 6.21 13.97 13.03
CA GLU A 384 7.64 14.25 12.71
C GLU A 384 8.48 12.97 12.45
N THR A 385 8.13 11.85 13.09
CA THR A 385 8.74 10.53 12.86
C THR A 385 8.59 10.03 11.42
N ILE A 386 7.39 10.14 10.87
CA ILE A 386 7.04 9.66 9.52
C ILE A 386 7.53 10.66 8.47
N LEU A 387 7.33 11.95 8.76
CA LEU A 387 7.62 13.03 7.82
C LEU A 387 9.11 13.32 7.66
N GLY A 388 9.96 12.89 8.60
CA GLY A 388 11.37 13.27 8.59
C GLY A 388 11.54 14.79 8.67
N SER A 389 12.49 15.33 7.92
CA SER A 389 12.73 16.78 7.90
C SER A 389 11.95 17.47 6.79
N LEU A 390 11.25 18.55 7.14
CA LEU A 390 10.43 19.31 6.20
C LEU A 390 11.16 20.54 5.65
N ILE A 391 10.98 20.77 4.36
CA ILE A 391 11.48 21.93 3.63
C ILE A 391 10.29 22.58 2.91
N PHE A 392 10.29 23.91 2.84
CA PHE A 392 9.25 24.67 2.14
C PHE A 392 9.84 25.40 0.95
N VAL A 393 9.28 25.14 -0.21
CA VAL A 393 9.60 25.83 -1.47
C VAL A 393 8.37 26.56 -2.00
N ARG A 394 8.60 27.53 -2.87
CA ARG A 394 7.53 28.19 -3.62
C ARG A 394 6.77 27.15 -4.45
N ASP A 395 5.47 27.32 -4.58
CA ASP A 395 4.59 26.41 -5.34
C ASP A 395 4.94 26.31 -6.84
N TYR A 396 5.53 27.36 -7.42
CA TYR A 396 6.03 27.36 -8.80
C TYR A 396 7.35 26.60 -8.99
N THR A 397 7.95 26.04 -7.93
CA THR A 397 9.20 25.29 -8.01
C THR A 397 8.96 24.00 -8.79
N SER A 398 9.68 23.80 -9.90
CA SER A 398 9.52 22.60 -10.74
C SER A 398 10.38 21.42 -10.28
N GLN A 399 11.52 21.69 -9.64
CA GLN A 399 12.47 20.66 -9.20
C GLN A 399 13.37 21.13 -8.07
N LEU A 400 13.84 20.18 -7.25
CA LEU A 400 15.04 20.34 -6.43
C LEU A 400 16.24 19.88 -7.27
N ARG A 401 17.18 20.79 -7.54
CA ARG A 401 18.26 20.56 -8.51
C ARG A 401 19.35 19.65 -7.94
N ARG A 402 20.01 18.91 -8.82
CA ARG A 402 21.31 18.29 -8.53
C ARG A 402 22.29 19.34 -8.02
N GLY A 403 23.12 18.98 -7.05
CA GLY A 403 24.08 19.89 -6.43
C GLY A 403 23.52 20.66 -5.23
N LEU A 404 22.19 20.66 -5.02
CA LEU A 404 21.55 21.28 -3.87
C LEU A 404 22.19 20.75 -2.58
N SER A 405 22.68 21.65 -1.74
CA SER A 405 23.52 21.30 -0.60
C SER A 405 22.79 21.48 0.74
N PHE A 406 23.01 20.52 1.64
CA PHE A 406 22.32 20.43 2.92
C PHE A 406 23.31 20.13 4.05
N ILE A 407 23.00 20.59 5.26
CA ILE A 407 23.67 20.17 6.48
C ILE A 407 22.67 19.39 7.32
N TRP A 408 23.01 18.14 7.60
CA TRP A 408 22.23 17.21 8.40
C TRP A 408 22.98 16.90 9.69
N GLN A 409 22.24 16.56 10.73
CA GLN A 409 22.78 16.09 11.98
C GLN A 409 22.22 14.70 12.28
N THR A 410 23.08 13.74 12.62
CA THR A 410 22.61 12.42 13.03
C THR A 410 21.96 12.50 14.41
N THR A 411 20.90 11.74 14.59
CA THR A 411 20.20 11.55 15.86
C THR A 411 20.21 10.05 16.20
N PRO A 412 19.95 9.66 17.46
CA PRO A 412 19.87 8.25 17.80
C PRO A 412 18.90 7.49 16.88
N LEU A 413 19.32 6.31 16.41
CA LEU A 413 18.45 5.39 15.68
C LEU A 413 17.26 5.02 16.57
N ARG A 414 16.05 5.15 16.03
CA ARG A 414 14.80 4.86 16.75
C ARG A 414 14.46 3.38 16.61
N SER A 415 13.63 2.86 17.51
CA SER A 415 13.26 1.43 17.52
C SER A 415 12.64 0.93 16.21
N GLY A 416 11.89 1.78 15.47
CA GLY A 416 11.35 1.45 14.15
C GLY A 416 12.30 1.65 12.96
N ASP A 417 13.52 2.16 13.17
CA ASP A 417 14.60 2.19 12.16
C ASP A 417 15.57 1.00 12.33
N ARG A 418 15.32 0.14 13.34
CA ARG A 418 16.02 -1.13 13.57
C ARG A 418 15.24 -2.27 12.89
N PRO A 419 15.93 -3.32 12.41
CA PRO A 419 15.29 -4.45 11.73
C PRO A 419 14.26 -5.15 12.61
#